data_AF-A0A4Y3WTF8-F1
#
_entry.id   AF-A0A4Y3WTF8-F1
#
_cell.length_a   1.000
_cell.length_b   1.000
_cell.length_c   1.000
_cell.angle_alpha   90.00
_cell.angle_beta   90.00
_cell.angle_gamma   90.00
#
_symmetry.space_group_name_H-M   'P 1'
#
loop_
_entity.id
_entity.type
_entity.pdbx_description
1 polymer ?
#
loop_
_entity_poly.entity_id
_entity_poly.type
_entity_poly.pdbx_seq_one_letter_code
_entity_poly.pdbx_strand_id
1 'polypeptide(L)'
;MTDDQPRVIVVGGSMGGLTAALVLRELGMRVDVFERSPELLDGRGAGIVLQPDTVRWFREHGGTGAVDKVSTGSSHLRYIGAGDEIVFDEPSTWRFTSWTTTYKALLADFGTDHYHLGEHCAGLDQDADGVDLRFVSGREERADLVVFADGISSTGRRRLLPEVVPQYSGYVGWRGTVPENEVSAATHALLSDSLAYAIAPNTHICMYPIPGKGGALAVGERELNYVWYRNVPEGPRLDELLTDKRGFPSPVSVHPGQVQDRYVTELRAAAQEQLPPAAAELVTRTAEPFIQPVLDVEVPRMAFGRVAIMGDAAFAARPHAAAGTAKAAADAWALADALRSADGDVTTALAKWEPGRLELGRSLLERVREMGRKYQVDSTADPADRSLRFGLYGPDQ
;
A
#
# COMPACT_ATOMS: atom_id res chain seq x y z
N MET A 1 6.53 33.82 15.79
CA MET A 1 6.67 32.35 15.75
C MET A 1 7.96 32.05 16.46
N THR A 2 7.88 31.50 17.67
CA THR A 2 9.06 31.23 18.50
C THR A 2 9.82 30.03 17.91
N ASP A 3 11.13 30.14 17.82
CA ASP A 3 12.09 29.17 17.28
C ASP A 3 12.25 27.90 18.15
N ASP A 4 11.19 27.55 18.89
CA ASP A 4 11.21 26.63 20.05
C ASP A 4 10.31 25.39 19.85
N GLN A 5 9.74 25.23 18.65
CA GLN A 5 8.97 24.03 18.30
C GLN A 5 9.89 22.93 17.77
N PRO A 6 9.79 21.68 18.27
CA PRO A 6 10.56 20.56 17.77
C PRO A 6 10.39 20.42 16.25
N ARG A 7 11.51 20.28 15.55
CA ARG A 7 11.54 20.04 14.11
C ARG A 7 11.51 18.55 13.84
N VAL A 8 10.60 18.15 12.96
CA VAL A 8 10.52 16.78 12.45
C VAL A 8 10.71 16.76 10.95
N ILE A 9 11.50 15.81 10.46
CA ILE A 9 11.59 15.51 9.02
C ILE A 9 10.98 14.14 8.75
N VAL A 10 10.04 14.10 7.81
CA VAL A 10 9.50 12.85 7.27
C VAL A 10 10.12 12.59 5.90
N VAL A 11 10.82 11.48 5.74
CA VAL A 11 11.39 11.04 4.47
C VAL A 11 10.43 10.05 3.81
N GLY A 12 9.88 10.42 2.65
CA GLY A 12 8.84 9.69 1.92
C GLY A 12 7.49 10.38 2.03
N GLY A 13 6.96 10.89 0.91
CA GLY A 13 5.76 11.73 0.86
C GLY A 13 4.48 10.99 0.45
N SER A 14 4.43 9.66 0.56
CA SER A 14 3.20 8.90 0.26
C SER A 14 2.23 8.88 1.47
N MET A 15 1.19 8.04 1.42
CA MET A 15 0.12 7.99 2.43
C MET A 15 0.65 7.88 3.86
N GLY A 16 1.56 6.93 4.13
CA GLY A 16 2.11 6.75 5.48
C GLY A 16 2.91 7.97 5.99
N GLY A 17 3.71 8.58 5.12
CA GLY A 17 4.50 9.76 5.45
C GLY A 17 3.64 11.01 5.62
N LEU A 18 2.65 11.22 4.75
CA LEU A 18 1.68 12.31 4.90
C LEU A 18 0.83 12.15 6.16
N THR A 19 0.35 10.93 6.48
CA THR A 19 -0.35 10.68 7.74
C THR A 19 0.55 11.01 8.93
N ALA A 20 1.81 10.55 8.94
CA ALA A 20 2.77 10.92 9.98
C ALA A 20 2.95 12.44 10.08
N ALA A 21 3.15 13.12 8.96
CA ALA A 21 3.37 14.55 8.94
C ALA A 21 2.17 15.35 9.47
N LEU A 22 0.95 14.93 9.11
CA LEU A 22 -0.29 15.54 9.56
C LEU A 22 -0.48 15.40 11.08
N VAL A 23 -0.36 14.19 11.62
CA VAL A 23 -0.56 13.95 13.07
C VAL A 23 0.55 14.59 13.91
N LEU A 24 1.78 14.64 13.40
CA LEU A 24 2.89 15.33 14.09
C LEU A 24 2.73 16.85 14.07
N ARG A 25 2.21 17.41 12.97
CA ARG A 25 1.89 18.83 12.90
C ARG A 25 0.73 19.20 13.83
N GLU A 26 -0.24 18.32 14.02
CA GLU A 26 -1.33 18.50 14.99
C GLU A 26 -0.82 18.57 16.44
N LEU A 27 0.31 17.92 16.75
CA LEU A 27 1.00 18.05 18.04
C LEU A 27 1.77 19.38 18.20
N GLY A 28 1.72 20.28 17.20
CA GLY A 28 2.41 21.57 17.23
C GLY A 28 3.89 21.50 16.83
N MET A 29 4.33 20.42 16.20
CA MET A 29 5.69 20.28 15.68
C MET A 29 5.84 20.94 14.31
N ARG A 30 7.06 21.42 14.00
CA ARG A 30 7.40 21.92 12.67
C ARG A 30 7.82 20.76 11.78
N VAL A 31 7.00 20.41 10.80
CA VAL A 31 7.19 19.21 9.98
C VAL A 31 7.53 19.56 8.53
N ASP A 32 8.63 19.02 8.03
CA ASP A 32 8.98 19.02 6.61
C ASP A 32 8.91 17.60 6.04
N VAL A 33 8.30 17.43 4.87
CA VAL A 33 8.23 16.15 4.14
C VAL A 33 9.16 16.21 2.94
N PHE A 34 10.03 15.21 2.79
CA PHE A 34 10.94 15.09 1.66
C PHE A 34 10.58 13.87 0.81
N GLU A 35 10.19 14.10 -0.43
CA GLU A 35 9.81 13.09 -1.41
C GLU A 35 10.84 13.01 -2.53
N ARG A 36 11.29 11.79 -2.84
CA ARG A 36 12.30 11.54 -3.88
C ARG A 36 11.80 11.82 -5.30
N SER A 37 10.50 11.70 -5.54
CA SER A 37 9.89 11.98 -6.83
C SER A 37 10.01 13.48 -7.16
N PRO A 38 10.48 13.87 -8.35
CA PRO A 38 10.55 15.28 -8.75
C PRO A 38 9.17 15.88 -9.06
N GLU A 39 8.17 15.04 -9.25
CA GLU A 39 6.78 15.41 -9.52
C GLU A 39 5.86 14.81 -8.46
N LEU A 40 4.66 15.38 -8.34
CA LEU A 40 3.62 14.79 -7.50
C LEU A 40 3.36 13.36 -7.93
N LEU A 41 3.27 12.48 -6.95
CA LEU A 41 3.06 11.06 -7.19
C LEU A 41 1.70 10.84 -7.90
N ASP A 42 1.74 10.21 -9.07
CA ASP A 42 0.57 9.89 -9.88
C ASP A 42 0.68 8.47 -10.48
N GLY A 43 -0.39 8.01 -11.13
CA GLY A 43 -0.33 6.87 -12.04
C GLY A 43 -0.16 5.50 -11.38
N ARG A 44 -0.37 5.39 -10.06
CA ARG A 44 -0.33 4.08 -9.40
C ARG A 44 -1.61 3.28 -9.51
N GLY A 45 -2.74 3.90 -9.90
CA GLY A 45 -4.03 3.29 -10.33
C GLY A 45 -4.65 2.22 -9.42
N ALA A 46 -3.98 1.95 -8.30
CA ALA A 46 -4.16 0.78 -7.49
C ALA A 46 -5.37 0.99 -6.60
N GLY A 47 -6.33 0.08 -6.68
CA GLY A 47 -7.38 0.00 -5.69
C GLY A 47 -6.80 -0.19 -4.29
N ILE A 48 -7.41 0.46 -3.32
CA ILE A 48 -7.12 0.29 -1.89
C ILE A 48 -8.44 -0.03 -1.19
N VAL A 49 -8.42 -1.07 -0.38
CA VAL A 49 -9.50 -1.34 0.56
C VAL A 49 -9.29 -0.43 1.77
N LEU A 50 -10.30 0.38 2.07
CA LEU A 50 -10.23 1.31 3.20
C LEU A 50 -10.47 0.57 4.50
N GLN A 51 -9.53 0.74 5.43
CA GLN A 51 -9.61 0.23 6.79
C GLN A 51 -9.72 1.38 7.79
N PRO A 52 -10.16 1.13 9.04
CA PRO A 52 -10.36 2.18 10.04
C PRO A 52 -9.16 3.11 10.20
N ASP A 53 -7.94 2.57 10.33
CA ASP A 53 -6.72 3.37 10.49
C ASP A 53 -6.41 4.24 9.26
N THR A 54 -6.61 3.71 8.05
CA THR A 54 -6.37 4.42 6.79
C THR A 54 -7.21 5.70 6.68
N VAL A 55 -8.45 5.67 7.15
CA VAL A 55 -9.41 6.79 7.02
C VAL A 55 -9.53 7.62 8.29
N ARG A 56 -8.82 7.26 9.36
CA ARG A 56 -8.96 7.90 10.68
C ARG A 56 -8.74 9.41 10.60
N TRP A 57 -7.72 9.85 9.86
CA TRP A 57 -7.44 11.27 9.63
C TRP A 57 -8.68 12.01 9.09
N PHE A 58 -9.26 11.53 8.00
CA PHE A 58 -10.44 12.15 7.39
C PHE A 58 -11.67 12.11 8.29
N ARG A 59 -11.84 11.07 9.11
CA ARG A 59 -12.95 10.97 10.07
C ARG A 59 -12.82 12.01 11.18
N GLU A 60 -11.62 12.22 11.69
CA GLU A 60 -11.37 13.17 12.78
C GLU A 60 -11.34 14.62 12.31
N HIS A 61 -10.93 14.89 11.06
CA HIS A 61 -10.69 16.27 10.56
C HIS A 61 -11.62 16.74 9.43
N GLY A 62 -12.20 15.83 8.65
CA GLY A 62 -12.99 16.19 7.46
C GLY A 62 -14.49 16.38 7.71
N GLY A 63 -14.96 16.12 8.93
CA GLY A 63 -16.37 16.17 9.30
C GLY A 63 -17.22 15.04 8.71
N THR A 64 -18.54 15.13 8.87
CA THR A 64 -19.49 14.11 8.40
C THR A 64 -19.39 13.91 6.88
N GLY A 65 -19.21 12.67 6.45
CA GLY A 65 -19.17 12.28 5.04
C GLY A 65 -17.82 12.50 4.34
N ALA A 66 -16.75 12.89 5.05
CA ALA A 66 -15.42 13.07 4.44
C ALA A 66 -14.91 11.81 3.72
N VAL A 67 -15.10 10.64 4.35
CA VAL A 67 -14.72 9.35 3.77
C VAL A 67 -15.52 9.04 2.51
N ASP A 68 -16.81 9.40 2.49
CA ASP A 68 -17.68 9.14 1.34
C ASP A 68 -17.30 10.00 0.12
N LYS A 69 -16.61 11.14 0.31
CA LYS A 69 -16.09 11.97 -0.79
C LYS A 69 -14.88 11.37 -1.51
N VAL A 70 -14.21 10.40 -0.88
CA VAL A 70 -12.97 9.79 -1.39
C VAL A 70 -13.09 8.29 -1.58
N SER A 71 -14.28 7.72 -1.41
CA SER A 71 -14.49 6.28 -1.46
C SER A 71 -15.81 5.88 -2.13
N THR A 72 -15.79 4.69 -2.69
CA THR A 72 -16.98 3.93 -3.08
C THR A 72 -17.08 2.70 -2.17
N GLY A 73 -18.08 1.85 -2.37
CA GLY A 73 -18.21 0.64 -1.59
C GLY A 73 -18.89 -0.49 -2.32
N SER A 74 -18.94 -1.62 -1.64
CA SER A 74 -19.75 -2.78 -1.98
C SER A 74 -20.53 -3.28 -0.77
N SER A 75 -21.62 -3.99 -1.02
CA SER A 75 -22.43 -4.64 0.01
C SER A 75 -22.22 -6.15 0.14
N HIS A 76 -21.42 -6.76 -0.74
CA HIS A 76 -21.13 -8.20 -0.73
C HIS A 76 -19.62 -8.53 -0.71
N LEU A 77 -19.28 -9.64 -0.04
CA LEU A 77 -18.09 -10.44 -0.32
C LEU A 77 -18.53 -11.65 -1.16
N ARG A 78 -17.91 -11.84 -2.32
CA ARG A 78 -18.33 -12.85 -3.30
C ARG A 78 -17.15 -13.70 -3.76
N TYR A 79 -17.37 -15.00 -3.90
CA TYR A 79 -16.47 -15.88 -4.64
C TYR A 79 -17.20 -16.41 -5.86
N ILE A 80 -16.54 -16.34 -7.01
CA ILE A 80 -17.06 -16.80 -8.30
C ILE A 80 -16.27 -18.02 -8.76
N GLY A 81 -16.98 -19.01 -9.28
CA GLY A 81 -16.43 -20.24 -9.84
C GLY A 81 -16.13 -20.12 -11.33
N ALA A 82 -15.71 -21.22 -11.95
CA ALA A 82 -15.10 -21.22 -13.29
C ALA A 82 -16.05 -20.77 -14.42
N GLY A 83 -17.35 -20.88 -14.24
CA GLY A 83 -18.38 -20.45 -15.17
C GLY A 83 -19.12 -19.18 -14.75
N ASP A 84 -18.52 -18.35 -13.90
CA ASP A 84 -19.12 -17.16 -13.25
C ASP A 84 -20.26 -17.47 -12.26
N GLU A 85 -20.47 -18.75 -11.91
CA GLU A 85 -21.40 -19.11 -10.84
C GLU A 85 -20.92 -18.59 -9.48
N ILE A 86 -21.85 -18.09 -8.67
CA ILE A 86 -21.53 -17.66 -7.31
C ILE A 86 -21.36 -18.89 -6.43
N VAL A 87 -20.14 -19.15 -5.97
CA VAL A 87 -19.83 -20.30 -5.09
C VAL A 87 -19.94 -19.95 -3.61
N PHE A 88 -19.81 -18.67 -3.27
CA PHE A 88 -20.01 -18.13 -1.93
C PHE A 88 -20.42 -16.66 -2.03
N ASP A 89 -21.35 -16.24 -1.18
CA ASP A 89 -21.80 -14.86 -1.07
C ASP A 89 -22.14 -14.55 0.39
N GLU A 90 -21.60 -13.46 0.91
CA GLU A 90 -21.87 -12.96 2.26
C GLU A 90 -22.16 -11.45 2.20
N PRO A 91 -23.28 -10.99 2.80
CA PRO A 91 -23.49 -9.57 3.03
C PRO A 91 -22.37 -8.97 3.89
N SER A 92 -21.59 -8.05 3.32
CA SER A 92 -20.46 -7.41 3.98
C SER A 92 -20.19 -6.05 3.36
N THR A 93 -20.14 -5.01 4.20
CA THR A 93 -19.86 -3.65 3.75
C THR A 93 -18.36 -3.42 3.64
N TRP A 94 -17.88 -3.21 2.41
CA TRP A 94 -16.51 -2.79 2.15
C TRP A 94 -16.50 -1.39 1.55
N ARG A 95 -15.47 -0.62 1.89
CA ARG A 95 -15.18 0.65 1.22
C ARG A 95 -13.87 0.56 0.46
N PHE A 96 -13.84 1.14 -0.72
CA PHE A 96 -12.69 1.17 -1.60
C PHE A 96 -12.38 2.59 -2.02
N THR A 97 -11.10 2.83 -2.25
CA THR A 97 -10.60 4.06 -2.83
C THR A 97 -9.53 3.71 -3.86
N SER A 98 -8.97 4.73 -4.51
CA SER A 98 -7.73 4.59 -5.23
C SER A 98 -6.59 5.17 -4.40
N TRP A 99 -5.38 4.64 -4.62
CA TRP A 99 -4.16 5.21 -4.08
C TRP A 99 -4.07 6.72 -4.37
N THR A 100 -4.37 7.13 -5.60
CA THR A 100 -4.28 8.53 -6.05
C THR A 100 -5.27 9.43 -5.32
N THR A 101 -6.52 8.98 -5.13
CA THR A 101 -7.55 9.76 -4.44
C THR A 101 -7.15 10.03 -2.99
N THR A 102 -6.69 9.01 -2.27
CA THR A 102 -6.31 9.15 -0.86
C THR A 102 -5.04 9.98 -0.68
N TYR A 103 -4.02 9.75 -1.51
CA TYR A 103 -2.80 10.55 -1.51
C TYR A 103 -3.09 12.04 -1.76
N LYS A 104 -3.89 12.37 -2.78
CA LYS A 104 -4.24 13.77 -3.10
C LYS A 104 -5.04 14.42 -1.97
N ALA A 105 -5.93 13.69 -1.30
CA ALA A 105 -6.68 14.22 -0.16
C ALA A 105 -5.78 14.52 1.04
N LEU A 106 -4.88 13.58 1.42
CA LEU A 106 -3.91 13.82 2.49
C LEU A 106 -2.96 14.98 2.16
N LEU A 107 -2.50 15.06 0.91
CA LEU A 107 -1.64 16.15 0.47
C LEU A 107 -2.38 17.49 0.48
N ALA A 108 -3.67 17.52 0.13
CA ALA A 108 -4.47 18.75 0.20
C ALA A 108 -4.60 19.26 1.65
N ASP A 109 -4.79 18.35 2.61
CA ASP A 109 -4.81 18.71 4.04
C ASP A 109 -3.42 19.13 4.55
N PHE A 110 -2.34 18.53 4.03
CA PHE A 110 -0.97 18.90 4.42
C PHE A 110 -0.53 20.22 3.78
N GLY A 111 -0.90 20.48 2.54
CA GLY A 111 -0.38 21.58 1.74
C GLY A 111 1.00 21.27 1.14
N THR A 112 1.49 22.16 0.28
CA THR A 112 2.73 21.97 -0.48
C THR A 112 3.92 22.76 0.03
N ASP A 113 3.71 23.73 0.94
CA ASP A 113 4.76 24.65 1.39
C ASP A 113 5.92 23.94 2.11
N HIS A 114 5.62 22.85 2.82
CA HIS A 114 6.57 22.00 3.53
C HIS A 114 6.71 20.60 2.91
N TYR A 115 6.34 20.46 1.63
CA TYR A 115 6.42 19.22 0.88
C TYR A 115 7.46 19.36 -0.25
N HIS A 116 8.68 18.90 0.03
CA HIS A 116 9.85 19.08 -0.83
C HIS A 116 9.99 17.91 -1.82
N LEU A 117 9.79 18.17 -3.10
CA LEU A 117 9.93 17.19 -4.20
C LEU A 117 11.37 17.09 -4.70
N GLY A 118 11.71 15.96 -5.33
CA GLY A 118 13.01 15.70 -5.96
C GLY A 118 14.14 15.44 -4.96
N GLU A 119 13.82 15.27 -3.68
CA GLU A 119 14.78 15.18 -2.60
C GLU A 119 14.95 13.73 -2.14
N HIS A 120 15.89 13.02 -2.76
CA HIS A 120 16.27 11.68 -2.33
C HIS A 120 17.26 11.76 -1.17
N CYS A 121 16.87 11.26 0.02
CA CYS A 121 17.78 11.16 1.16
C CYS A 121 18.94 10.20 0.84
N ALA A 122 20.16 10.71 0.92
CA ALA A 122 21.42 10.06 0.55
C ALA A 122 22.48 10.09 1.66
N GLY A 123 22.19 10.63 2.84
CA GLY A 123 23.01 10.48 4.05
C GLY A 123 22.19 10.63 5.31
N LEU A 124 22.65 10.01 6.39
CA LEU A 124 22.07 10.10 7.73
C LEU A 124 23.21 9.96 8.75
N ASP A 125 23.33 10.91 9.67
CA ASP A 125 24.09 10.80 10.92
C ASP A 125 23.24 11.34 12.07
N GLN A 126 23.58 11.01 13.31
CA GLN A 126 22.90 11.56 14.48
C GLN A 126 23.84 11.66 15.68
N ASP A 127 23.50 12.58 16.59
CA ASP A 127 24.12 12.76 17.89
C ASP A 127 23.05 12.80 18.99
N ALA A 128 23.42 13.28 20.19
CA ALA A 128 22.49 13.37 21.32
C ALA A 128 21.37 14.40 21.12
N ASP A 129 21.60 15.40 20.27
CA ASP A 129 20.76 16.60 20.14
C ASP A 129 19.93 16.57 18.85
N GLY A 130 20.32 15.80 17.83
CA GLY A 130 19.57 15.77 16.58
C GLY A 130 20.10 14.80 15.54
N VAL A 131 19.50 14.88 14.37
CA VAL A 131 19.73 14.02 13.22
C VAL A 131 20.05 14.88 12.00
N ASP A 132 21.17 14.62 11.35
CA ASP A 132 21.59 15.29 10.13
C ASP A 132 21.28 14.40 8.92
N LEU A 133 20.53 14.96 7.96
CA LEU A 133 20.20 14.34 6.67
C LEU A 133 20.92 15.04 5.54
N ARG A 134 21.39 14.25 4.58
CA ARG A 134 21.98 14.76 3.33
C ARG A 134 21.17 14.24 2.15
N PHE A 135 20.86 15.10 1.19
CA PHE A 135 20.07 14.75 0.02
C PHE A 135 20.90 14.78 -1.26
N VAL A 136 20.46 14.07 -2.31
CA VAL A 136 21.18 14.00 -3.60
C VAL A 136 21.32 15.36 -4.30
N SER A 137 20.50 16.33 -3.95
CA SER A 137 20.58 17.72 -4.42
C SER A 137 21.79 18.48 -3.84
N GLY A 138 22.43 17.94 -2.79
CA GLY A 138 23.40 18.64 -1.96
C GLY A 138 22.77 19.38 -0.78
N ARG A 139 21.44 19.36 -0.63
CA ARG A 139 20.74 19.91 0.53
C ARG A 139 21.09 19.12 1.78
N GLU A 140 21.29 19.84 2.88
CA GLU A 140 21.51 19.27 4.22
C GLU A 140 20.49 19.84 5.19
N GLU A 141 19.99 18.99 6.07
CA GLU A 141 18.93 19.35 7.01
C GLU A 141 19.15 18.68 8.36
N ARG A 142 18.87 19.41 9.44
CA ARG A 142 18.94 18.88 10.81
C ARG A 142 17.58 18.89 11.49
N ALA A 143 17.20 17.83 12.18
CA ALA A 143 15.93 17.71 12.90
C ALA A 143 16.06 17.01 14.26
N ASP A 144 15.11 17.26 15.16
CA ASP A 144 15.03 16.64 16.48
C ASP A 144 14.54 15.19 16.39
N LEU A 145 13.74 14.89 15.36
CA LEU A 145 13.21 13.58 14.99
C LEU A 145 13.22 13.42 13.46
N VAL A 146 13.61 12.24 12.99
CA VAL A 146 13.44 11.84 11.59
C VAL A 146 12.58 10.60 11.49
N VAL A 147 11.61 10.61 10.58
CA VAL A 147 10.72 9.47 10.29
C VAL A 147 10.94 9.01 8.85
N PHE A 148 11.50 7.82 8.67
CA PHE A 148 11.60 7.15 7.37
C PHE A 148 10.29 6.40 7.07
N ALA A 149 9.50 6.98 6.18
CA ALA A 149 8.29 6.42 5.59
C ALA A 149 8.45 6.24 4.06
N ASP A 150 9.68 5.96 3.62
CA ASP A 150 10.15 5.91 2.22
C ASP A 150 9.97 4.54 1.53
N GLY A 151 9.09 3.72 2.11
CA GLY A 151 8.53 2.51 1.51
C GLY A 151 9.50 1.33 1.38
N ILE A 152 9.12 0.32 0.59
CA ILE A 152 9.86 -0.94 0.48
C ILE A 152 11.32 -0.79 0.05
N SER A 153 11.64 0.29 -0.66
CA SER A 153 13.00 0.65 -1.10
C SER A 153 13.65 1.68 -0.17
N SER A 154 13.33 1.62 1.13
CA SER A 154 13.78 2.57 2.14
C SER A 154 15.30 2.75 2.18
N THR A 155 15.76 4.00 2.09
CA THR A 155 17.15 4.36 2.34
C THR A 155 17.45 4.32 3.84
N GLY A 156 16.51 4.73 4.70
CA GLY A 156 16.65 4.65 6.15
C GLY A 156 16.94 3.21 6.61
N ARG A 157 16.11 2.25 6.17
CA ARG A 157 16.31 0.82 6.48
C ARG A 157 17.67 0.33 5.99
N ARG A 158 18.04 0.57 4.73
CA ARG A 158 19.32 0.09 4.18
C ARG A 158 20.55 0.62 4.93
N ARG A 159 20.47 1.79 5.57
CA ARG A 159 21.57 2.35 6.35
C ARG A 159 21.62 1.84 7.78
N LEU A 160 20.45 1.75 8.42
CA LEU A 160 20.34 1.41 9.83
C LEU A 160 20.32 -0.11 10.08
N LEU A 161 19.90 -0.87 9.07
CA LEU A 161 19.75 -2.33 9.07
C LEU A 161 20.17 -2.88 7.69
N PRO A 162 21.45 -2.76 7.29
CA PRO A 162 21.93 -3.17 5.97
C PRO A 162 21.73 -4.66 5.64
N GLU A 163 21.60 -5.50 6.66
CA GLU A 163 21.31 -6.93 6.55
C GLU A 163 19.84 -7.22 6.18
N VAL A 164 18.92 -6.27 6.37
CA VAL A 164 17.50 -6.46 6.09
C VAL A 164 17.17 -6.09 4.64
N VAL A 165 17.12 -7.12 3.80
CA VAL A 165 16.76 -7.01 2.38
C VAL A 165 15.36 -7.61 2.11
N PRO A 166 14.57 -7.03 1.18
CA PRO A 166 13.28 -7.59 0.80
C PRO A 166 13.40 -9.04 0.31
N GLN A 167 12.48 -9.88 0.77
CA GLN A 167 12.43 -11.31 0.44
C GLN A 167 11.30 -11.55 -0.56
N TYR A 168 11.61 -12.14 -1.71
CA TYR A 168 10.59 -12.48 -2.69
C TYR A 168 9.76 -13.69 -2.25
N SER A 169 8.44 -13.59 -2.46
CA SER A 169 7.47 -14.54 -1.93
C SER A 169 7.15 -15.70 -2.89
N GLY A 170 7.79 -15.76 -4.06
CA GLY A 170 7.59 -16.81 -5.07
C GLY A 170 6.48 -16.53 -6.10
N TYR A 171 5.85 -15.36 -6.04
CA TYR A 171 4.79 -14.97 -6.97
C TYR A 171 4.72 -13.46 -7.19
N VAL A 172 4.07 -13.08 -8.28
CA VAL A 172 3.84 -11.68 -8.66
C VAL A 172 2.34 -11.37 -8.64
N GLY A 173 1.98 -10.12 -8.36
CA GLY A 173 0.64 -9.59 -8.58
C GLY A 173 0.57 -8.86 -9.92
N TRP A 174 -0.24 -9.35 -10.83
CA TRP A 174 -0.68 -8.62 -12.02
C TRP A 174 -1.85 -7.72 -11.67
N ARG A 175 -1.78 -6.46 -12.09
CA ARG A 175 -2.75 -5.44 -11.69
C ARG A 175 -3.25 -4.67 -12.89
N GLY A 176 -4.49 -4.23 -12.79
CA GLY A 176 -5.13 -3.43 -13.81
C GLY A 176 -6.47 -2.88 -13.35
N THR A 177 -6.97 -1.93 -14.11
CA THR A 177 -8.32 -1.37 -13.94
C THR A 177 -9.03 -1.32 -15.30
N VAL A 178 -10.35 -1.42 -15.28
CA VAL A 178 -11.21 -1.28 -16.45
C VAL A 178 -12.41 -0.41 -16.06
N PRO A 179 -12.79 0.62 -16.83
CA PRO A 179 -14.01 1.38 -16.57
C PRO A 179 -15.25 0.48 -16.50
N GLU A 180 -16.14 0.72 -15.54
CA GLU A 180 -17.36 -0.09 -15.33
C GLU A 180 -18.27 -0.11 -16.57
N ASN A 181 -18.29 0.97 -17.33
CA ASN A 181 -19.07 1.10 -18.56
C ASN A 181 -18.41 0.43 -19.79
N GLU A 182 -17.21 -0.13 -19.65
CA GLU A 182 -16.49 -0.82 -20.72
C GLU A 182 -16.55 -2.35 -20.60
N VAL A 183 -17.14 -2.90 -19.54
CA VAL A 183 -17.33 -4.36 -19.39
C VAL A 183 -18.73 -4.79 -19.85
N SER A 184 -18.92 -6.10 -20.06
CA SER A 184 -20.24 -6.65 -20.36
C SER A 184 -21.24 -6.42 -19.22
N ALA A 185 -22.54 -6.38 -19.54
CA ALA A 185 -23.59 -6.23 -18.53
C ALA A 185 -23.59 -7.37 -17.49
N ALA A 186 -23.21 -8.59 -17.91
CA ALA A 186 -23.08 -9.74 -17.01
C ALA A 186 -21.94 -9.54 -16.00
N THR A 187 -20.75 -9.17 -16.47
CA THR A 187 -19.59 -8.86 -15.61
C THR A 187 -19.89 -7.69 -14.67
N HIS A 188 -20.51 -6.62 -15.18
CA HIS A 188 -20.90 -5.49 -14.35
C HIS A 188 -21.86 -5.92 -13.22
N ALA A 189 -22.89 -6.69 -13.53
CA ALA A 189 -23.85 -7.18 -12.53
C ALA A 189 -23.18 -8.08 -11.47
N LEU A 190 -22.18 -8.86 -11.87
CA LEU A 190 -21.48 -9.77 -10.98
C LEU A 190 -20.52 -9.05 -10.02
N LEU A 191 -19.85 -7.99 -10.48
CA LEU A 191 -18.71 -7.39 -9.77
C LEU A 191 -18.98 -6.02 -9.14
N SER A 192 -19.88 -5.21 -9.70
CA SER A 192 -20.04 -3.78 -9.35
C SER A 192 -20.44 -3.51 -7.89
N ASP A 193 -21.07 -4.46 -7.19
CA ASP A 193 -21.42 -4.32 -5.76
C ASP A 193 -20.80 -5.43 -4.90
N SER A 194 -19.58 -5.84 -5.23
CA SER A 194 -18.86 -6.86 -4.46
C SER A 194 -17.36 -6.61 -4.34
N LEU A 195 -16.80 -7.06 -3.21
CA LEU A 195 -15.43 -7.55 -3.15
C LEU A 195 -15.45 -9.00 -3.66
N ALA A 196 -14.98 -9.21 -4.88
CA ALA A 196 -15.05 -10.50 -5.55
C ALA A 196 -13.69 -11.23 -5.59
N TYR A 197 -13.74 -12.55 -5.48
CA TYR A 197 -12.60 -13.43 -5.64
C TYR A 197 -12.90 -14.56 -6.62
N ALA A 198 -11.89 -14.99 -7.36
CA ALA A 198 -11.88 -16.32 -7.96
C ALA A 198 -10.60 -17.04 -7.52
N ILE A 199 -10.74 -18.29 -7.10
CA ILE A 199 -9.65 -19.14 -6.64
C ILE A 199 -9.54 -20.34 -7.57
N ALA A 200 -8.32 -20.66 -7.99
CA ALA A 200 -7.99 -21.90 -8.69
C ALA A 200 -6.71 -22.50 -8.09
N PRO A 201 -6.31 -23.74 -8.44
CA PRO A 201 -5.08 -24.32 -7.92
C PRO A 201 -3.89 -23.39 -8.14
N ASN A 202 -3.17 -23.08 -7.05
CA ASN A 202 -1.97 -22.24 -7.04
C ASN A 202 -2.15 -20.79 -7.55
N THR A 203 -3.37 -20.26 -7.60
CA THR A 203 -3.63 -18.89 -8.06
C THR A 203 -4.94 -18.34 -7.52
N HIS A 204 -5.02 -17.02 -7.35
CA HIS A 204 -6.30 -16.34 -7.14
C HIS A 204 -6.28 -14.93 -7.70
N ILE A 205 -7.46 -14.42 -8.01
CA ILE A 205 -7.70 -13.03 -8.41
C ILE A 205 -8.70 -12.38 -7.47
N CYS A 206 -8.39 -11.16 -7.04
CA CYS A 206 -9.24 -10.29 -6.23
C CYS A 206 -9.71 -9.12 -7.09
N MET A 207 -11.00 -8.78 -7.05
CA MET A 207 -11.64 -7.77 -7.91
C MET A 207 -12.60 -6.91 -7.08
N TYR A 208 -12.64 -5.61 -7.30
CA TYR A 208 -13.56 -4.71 -6.61
C TYR A 208 -13.66 -3.34 -7.32
N PRO A 209 -14.79 -2.63 -7.16
CA PRO A 209 -14.94 -1.28 -7.71
C PRO A 209 -14.08 -0.27 -6.94
N ILE A 210 -13.55 0.72 -7.65
CA ILE A 210 -12.79 1.85 -7.10
C ILE A 210 -13.29 3.16 -7.73
N PRO A 211 -13.03 4.33 -7.11
CA PRO A 211 -13.29 5.61 -7.75
C PRO A 211 -12.67 5.67 -9.14
N GLY A 212 -13.42 6.15 -10.13
CA GLY A 212 -12.96 6.32 -11.49
C GLY A 212 -11.97 7.47 -11.64
N LYS A 213 -11.51 7.70 -12.88
CA LYS A 213 -10.64 8.84 -13.20
C LYS A 213 -11.24 10.16 -12.69
N GLY A 214 -10.40 11.02 -12.12
CA GLY A 214 -10.86 12.27 -11.50
C GLY A 214 -11.62 12.09 -10.18
N GLY A 215 -11.73 10.87 -9.66
CA GLY A 215 -12.41 10.58 -8.39
C GLY A 215 -13.92 10.35 -8.52
N ALA A 216 -14.41 9.97 -9.70
CA ALA A 216 -15.83 9.68 -9.91
C ALA A 216 -16.31 8.49 -9.04
N LEU A 217 -17.45 8.65 -8.35
CA LEU A 217 -17.94 7.68 -7.36
C LEU A 217 -19.24 6.98 -7.77
N ALA A 218 -19.95 7.50 -8.77
CA ALA A 218 -21.22 6.95 -9.22
C ALA A 218 -21.02 5.62 -9.95
N VAL A 219 -21.92 4.65 -9.70
CA VAL A 219 -21.92 3.36 -10.41
C VAL A 219 -22.02 3.61 -11.91
N GLY A 220 -21.16 2.95 -12.70
CA GLY A 220 -21.00 3.17 -14.14
C GLY A 220 -19.94 4.22 -14.52
N GLU A 221 -19.51 5.07 -13.58
CA GLU A 221 -18.41 6.03 -13.76
C GLU A 221 -17.13 5.62 -12.99
N ARG A 222 -17.22 4.52 -12.23
CA ARG A 222 -16.10 3.92 -11.49
C ARG A 222 -15.21 3.06 -12.39
N GLU A 223 -14.11 2.58 -11.83
CA GLU A 223 -13.30 1.52 -12.43
C GLU A 223 -13.41 0.23 -11.62
N LEU A 224 -13.36 -0.92 -12.30
CA LEU A 224 -13.16 -2.24 -11.68
C LEU A 224 -11.66 -2.52 -11.60
N ASN A 225 -11.14 -2.59 -10.38
CA ASN A 225 -9.75 -2.96 -10.10
C ASN A 225 -9.63 -4.47 -9.96
N TYR A 226 -8.49 -5.04 -10.37
CA TYR A 226 -8.10 -6.38 -9.96
C TYR A 226 -6.63 -6.50 -9.54
N VAL A 227 -6.36 -7.56 -8.77
CA VAL A 227 -5.02 -8.11 -8.56
C VAL A 227 -5.08 -9.62 -8.77
N TRP A 228 -4.35 -10.12 -9.76
CA TRP A 228 -4.21 -11.55 -10.06
C TRP A 228 -2.83 -12.05 -9.68
N TYR A 229 -2.74 -12.97 -8.71
CA TYR A 229 -1.47 -13.50 -8.24
C TYR A 229 -1.05 -14.73 -9.02
N ARG A 230 0.11 -14.66 -9.69
CA ARG A 230 0.67 -15.76 -10.46
C ARG A 230 2.02 -16.18 -9.90
N ASN A 231 2.20 -17.48 -9.68
CA ASN A 231 3.46 -18.05 -9.23
C ASN A 231 4.52 -17.93 -10.32
N VAL A 232 5.67 -17.36 -9.96
CA VAL A 232 6.85 -17.24 -10.83
C VAL A 232 8.05 -17.53 -9.94
N PRO A 233 8.67 -18.71 -10.04
CA PRO A 233 9.85 -19.03 -9.24
C PRO A 233 10.99 -18.04 -9.46
N GLU A 234 11.84 -17.84 -8.46
CA GLU A 234 13.08 -17.08 -8.63
C GLU A 234 13.94 -17.69 -9.73
N GLY A 235 14.63 -16.81 -10.46
CA GLY A 235 15.54 -17.17 -11.53
C GLY A 235 15.28 -16.40 -12.82
N PRO A 236 15.84 -16.87 -13.95
CA PRO A 236 15.92 -16.09 -15.19
C PRO A 236 14.56 -15.59 -15.70
N ARG A 237 13.50 -16.40 -15.55
CA ARG A 237 12.15 -16.00 -15.98
C ARG A 237 11.62 -14.81 -15.18
N LEU A 238 11.87 -14.77 -13.87
CA LEU A 238 11.46 -13.65 -13.03
C LEU A 238 12.24 -12.39 -13.39
N ASP A 239 13.56 -12.52 -13.60
CA ASP A 239 14.42 -11.39 -14.00
C ASP A 239 13.97 -10.79 -15.34
N GLU A 240 13.67 -11.64 -16.32
CA GLU A 240 13.13 -11.22 -17.60
C GLU A 240 11.75 -10.56 -17.44
N LEU A 241 10.87 -11.11 -16.59
CA LEU A 241 9.53 -10.57 -16.34
C LEU A 241 9.58 -9.19 -15.66
N LEU A 242 10.54 -8.99 -14.76
CA LEU A 242 10.75 -7.75 -14.02
C LEU A 242 11.69 -6.77 -14.74
N THR A 243 12.08 -7.04 -15.98
CA THR A 243 12.78 -6.07 -16.83
C THR A 243 11.76 -5.27 -17.63
N ASP A 244 11.83 -3.94 -17.60
CA ASP A 244 10.89 -3.10 -18.33
C ASP A 244 11.17 -3.05 -19.84
N LYS A 245 10.27 -2.46 -20.63
CA LYS A 245 10.43 -2.29 -22.10
C LYS A 245 11.70 -1.53 -22.51
N ARG A 246 12.31 -0.76 -21.60
CA ARG A 246 13.54 0.00 -21.85
C ARG A 246 14.80 -0.81 -21.51
N GLY A 247 14.63 -2.01 -20.94
CA GLY A 247 15.72 -2.90 -20.54
C GLY A 247 16.21 -2.66 -19.11
N PHE A 248 15.48 -1.91 -18.28
CA PHE A 248 15.87 -1.67 -16.89
C PHE A 248 15.22 -2.67 -15.92
N PRO A 249 16.01 -3.27 -15.00
CA PRO A 249 15.46 -4.06 -13.90
C PRO A 249 14.51 -3.21 -13.04
N SER A 250 13.34 -3.77 -12.74
CA SER A 250 12.27 -3.12 -11.99
C SER A 250 11.88 -3.98 -10.79
N PRO A 251 12.73 -4.04 -9.74
CA PRO A 251 12.62 -5.03 -8.66
C PRO A 251 11.42 -4.82 -7.73
N VAL A 252 10.72 -3.69 -7.83
CA VAL A 252 9.56 -3.34 -7.00
C VAL A 252 8.26 -3.31 -7.80
N SER A 253 8.32 -2.87 -9.06
CA SER A 253 7.16 -2.86 -9.95
C SER A 253 7.59 -2.55 -11.38
N VAL A 254 7.08 -3.31 -12.34
CA VAL A 254 7.09 -2.91 -13.75
C VAL A 254 5.83 -2.09 -13.97
N HIS A 255 5.99 -0.79 -14.26
CA HIS A 255 4.90 0.18 -14.31
C HIS A 255 3.93 -0.01 -15.51
N PRO A 256 2.72 0.59 -15.46
CA PRO A 256 1.82 0.64 -16.61
C PRO A 256 2.53 1.11 -17.89
N GLY A 257 2.23 0.47 -19.01
CA GLY A 257 2.85 0.73 -20.31
C GLY A 257 4.30 0.21 -20.44
N GLN A 258 4.95 -0.21 -19.35
CA GLN A 258 6.34 -0.65 -19.32
C GLN A 258 6.53 -2.17 -19.26
N VAL A 259 5.46 -2.94 -19.12
CA VAL A 259 5.51 -4.41 -19.20
C VAL A 259 5.75 -4.85 -20.64
N GLN A 260 6.69 -5.77 -20.88
CA GLN A 260 7.02 -6.26 -22.22
C GLN A 260 5.80 -6.90 -22.90
N ASP A 261 5.62 -6.64 -24.19
CA ASP A 261 4.42 -7.06 -24.94
C ASP A 261 4.21 -8.58 -24.92
N ARG A 262 5.31 -9.36 -24.96
CA ARG A 262 5.25 -10.83 -24.86
C ARG A 262 4.57 -11.32 -23.58
N TYR A 263 4.81 -10.65 -22.45
CA TYR A 263 4.20 -11.02 -21.16
C TYR A 263 2.77 -10.51 -21.03
N VAL A 264 2.43 -9.39 -21.68
CA VAL A 264 1.03 -8.95 -21.78
C VAL A 264 0.22 -9.94 -22.64
N THR A 265 0.77 -10.42 -23.75
CA THR A 265 0.15 -11.46 -24.57
C THR A 265 -0.01 -12.76 -23.78
N GLU A 266 1.04 -13.21 -23.07
CA GLU A 266 0.96 -14.40 -22.21
C GLU A 266 -0.10 -14.23 -21.12
N LEU A 267 -0.14 -13.06 -20.44
CA LEU A 267 -1.13 -12.76 -19.41
C LEU A 267 -2.56 -12.93 -19.94
N ARG A 268 -2.86 -12.35 -21.09
CA ARG A 268 -4.20 -12.37 -21.69
C ARG A 268 -4.62 -13.78 -22.08
N ALA A 269 -3.71 -14.56 -22.66
CA ALA A 269 -3.96 -15.97 -22.98
C ALA A 269 -4.22 -16.79 -21.71
N ALA A 270 -3.38 -16.63 -20.69
CA ALA A 270 -3.53 -17.32 -19.42
C ALA A 270 -4.84 -16.93 -18.69
N ALA A 271 -5.27 -15.67 -18.80
CA ALA A 271 -6.52 -15.22 -18.20
C ALA A 271 -7.74 -15.96 -18.80
N GLN A 272 -7.76 -16.14 -20.12
CA GLN A 272 -8.83 -16.86 -20.82
C GLN A 272 -8.86 -18.36 -20.48
N GLU A 273 -7.71 -18.94 -20.14
CA GLU A 273 -7.58 -20.36 -19.79
C GLU A 273 -7.90 -20.64 -18.32
N GLN A 274 -7.49 -19.74 -17.41
CA GLN A 274 -7.42 -20.03 -15.97
C GLN A 274 -8.46 -19.29 -15.13
N LEU A 275 -9.04 -18.21 -15.64
CA LEU A 275 -9.97 -17.37 -14.88
C LEU A 275 -11.42 -17.55 -15.36
N PRO A 276 -12.39 -17.34 -14.47
CA PRO A 276 -13.80 -17.20 -14.86
C PRO A 276 -14.00 -16.12 -15.93
N PRO A 277 -15.00 -16.23 -16.82
CA PRO A 277 -15.18 -15.29 -17.92
C PRO A 277 -15.22 -13.81 -17.50
N ALA A 278 -15.89 -13.47 -16.38
CA ALA A 278 -15.94 -12.10 -15.87
C ALA A 278 -14.56 -11.56 -15.45
N ALA A 279 -13.75 -12.39 -14.79
CA ALA A 279 -12.39 -12.04 -14.39
C ALA A 279 -11.44 -11.97 -15.59
N ALA A 280 -11.56 -12.90 -16.54
CA ALA A 280 -10.80 -12.89 -17.79
C ALA A 280 -11.11 -11.64 -18.63
N GLU A 281 -12.37 -11.18 -18.66
CA GLU A 281 -12.77 -9.94 -19.32
C GLU A 281 -12.00 -8.73 -18.75
N LEU A 282 -11.88 -8.59 -17.43
CA LEU A 282 -11.11 -7.50 -16.82
C LEU A 282 -9.65 -7.52 -17.26
N VAL A 283 -8.99 -8.68 -17.17
CA VAL A 283 -7.57 -8.82 -17.52
C VAL A 283 -7.33 -8.53 -19.01
N THR A 284 -8.20 -9.04 -19.88
CA THR A 284 -8.07 -8.87 -21.34
C THR A 284 -8.39 -7.46 -21.81
N ARG A 285 -9.35 -6.77 -21.18
CA ARG A 285 -9.69 -5.36 -21.47
C ARG A 285 -8.73 -4.35 -20.87
N THR A 286 -7.89 -4.74 -19.92
CA THR A 286 -6.89 -3.82 -19.35
C THR A 286 -5.96 -3.32 -20.44
N ALA A 287 -5.92 -2.01 -20.63
CA ALA A 287 -5.06 -1.38 -21.62
C ALA A 287 -3.57 -1.56 -21.27
N GLU A 288 -3.21 -1.24 -20.02
CA GLU A 288 -1.83 -1.23 -19.54
C GLU A 288 -1.70 -1.98 -18.20
N PRO A 289 -1.77 -3.32 -18.21
CA PRO A 289 -1.55 -4.09 -16.99
C PRO A 289 -0.12 -3.90 -16.51
N PHE A 290 0.06 -3.97 -15.20
CA PHE A 290 1.37 -3.76 -14.56
C PHE A 290 1.66 -4.88 -13.55
N ILE A 291 2.94 -5.03 -13.21
CA ILE A 291 3.42 -6.15 -12.38
C ILE A 291 4.01 -5.61 -11.09
N GLN A 292 3.73 -6.28 -9.98
CA GLN A 292 4.42 -6.09 -8.71
C GLN A 292 4.90 -7.44 -8.17
N PRO A 293 6.21 -7.68 -8.02
CA PRO A 293 6.68 -8.82 -7.26
C PRO A 293 6.18 -8.71 -5.82
N VAL A 294 5.74 -9.84 -5.26
CA VAL A 294 5.31 -9.87 -3.86
C VAL A 294 6.53 -10.08 -2.98
N LEU A 295 6.81 -9.08 -2.16
CA LEU A 295 8.01 -8.98 -1.35
C LEU A 295 7.61 -8.81 0.12
N ASP A 296 8.31 -9.49 1.01
CA ASP A 296 8.20 -9.31 2.46
C ASP A 296 9.43 -8.55 2.97
N VAL A 297 9.21 -7.61 3.88
CA VAL A 297 10.28 -6.97 4.68
C VAL A 297 9.88 -7.07 6.14
N GLU A 298 10.81 -7.47 6.98
CA GLU A 298 10.65 -7.58 8.42
C GLU A 298 11.88 -6.98 9.09
N VAL A 299 11.71 -5.96 9.93
CA VAL A 299 12.82 -5.35 10.68
C VAL A 299 12.83 -5.84 12.13
N PRO A 300 14.01 -6.05 12.74
CA PRO A 300 14.12 -6.36 14.16
C PRO A 300 13.85 -5.14 15.05
N ARG A 301 13.98 -3.93 14.51
CA ARG A 301 13.98 -2.65 15.21
C ARG A 301 13.42 -1.55 14.30
N MET A 302 12.66 -0.61 14.87
CA MET A 302 12.03 0.54 14.21
C MET A 302 12.52 1.89 14.77
N ALA A 303 13.11 1.93 15.96
CA ALA A 303 13.56 3.15 16.65
C ALA A 303 15.07 3.17 16.88
N PHE A 304 15.77 4.17 16.34
CA PHE A 304 17.24 4.30 16.38
C PHE A 304 17.63 5.69 16.88
N GLY A 305 17.77 5.84 18.20
CA GLY A 305 18.03 7.15 18.81
C GLY A 305 16.88 8.10 18.53
N ARG A 306 17.09 9.08 17.64
CA ARG A 306 16.09 10.06 17.20
C ARG A 306 15.47 9.75 15.83
N VAL A 307 15.64 8.53 15.34
CA VAL A 307 15.16 8.09 14.02
C VAL A 307 14.11 6.98 14.16
N ALA A 308 12.99 7.12 13.48
CA ALA A 308 11.96 6.09 13.33
C ALA A 308 11.93 5.56 11.89
N ILE A 309 11.70 4.26 11.71
CA ILE A 309 11.37 3.65 10.40
C ILE A 309 9.97 3.05 10.51
N MET A 310 9.08 3.36 9.56
CA MET A 310 7.67 2.96 9.63
C MET A 310 7.05 2.60 8.28
N GLY A 311 5.81 2.10 8.27
CA GLY A 311 5.13 1.70 7.04
C GLY A 311 5.89 0.57 6.34
N ASP A 312 5.92 0.59 5.01
CA ASP A 312 6.64 -0.42 4.21
C ASP A 312 8.17 -0.28 4.30
N ALA A 313 8.68 0.81 4.88
CA ALA A 313 10.10 0.94 5.17
C ALA A 313 10.54 -0.05 6.25
N ALA A 314 9.67 -0.31 7.23
CA ALA A 314 9.89 -1.26 8.33
C ALA A 314 9.28 -2.64 8.06
N PHE A 315 7.99 -2.69 7.70
CA PHE A 315 7.26 -3.92 7.44
C PHE A 315 6.52 -3.80 6.11
N ALA A 316 7.09 -4.37 5.05
CA ALA A 316 6.36 -4.54 3.79
C ALA A 316 5.69 -5.90 3.84
N ALA A 317 4.36 -5.92 3.79
CA ALA A 317 3.57 -7.12 3.91
C ALA A 317 2.88 -7.45 2.58
N ARG A 318 2.70 -8.75 2.32
CA ARG A 318 1.90 -9.23 1.19
C ARG A 318 0.52 -8.58 1.19
N PRO A 319 0.00 -8.19 0.02
CA PRO A 319 -1.27 -7.47 -0.11
C PRO A 319 -2.53 -8.27 0.27
N HIS A 320 -2.42 -9.55 0.65
CA HIS A 320 -3.54 -10.46 0.92
C HIS A 320 -4.51 -9.98 2.00
N ALA A 321 -4.06 -9.24 3.00
CA ALA A 321 -4.94 -8.65 4.02
C ALA A 321 -5.39 -7.21 3.70
N ALA A 322 -4.96 -6.66 2.56
CA ALA A 322 -5.17 -5.27 2.13
C ALA A 322 -4.84 -4.22 3.21
N ALA A 323 -3.84 -4.49 4.05
CA ALA A 323 -3.58 -3.76 5.30
C ALA A 323 -2.31 -2.89 5.30
N GLY A 324 -1.55 -2.83 4.20
CA GLY A 324 -0.28 -2.08 4.15
C GLY A 324 -0.45 -0.59 4.52
N THR A 325 -1.41 0.09 3.89
CA THR A 325 -1.72 1.50 4.20
C THR A 325 -2.24 1.68 5.62
N ALA A 326 -3.11 0.78 6.07
CA ALA A 326 -3.68 0.82 7.41
C ALA A 326 -2.59 0.70 8.48
N LYS A 327 -1.65 -0.24 8.29
CA LYS A 327 -0.48 -0.41 9.14
C LYS A 327 0.39 0.84 9.18
N ALA A 328 0.69 1.43 8.01
CA ALA A 328 1.46 2.66 7.96
C ALA A 328 0.76 3.83 8.69
N ALA A 329 -0.56 3.96 8.56
CA ALA A 329 -1.32 4.94 9.33
C ALA A 329 -1.30 4.64 10.83
N ALA A 330 -1.46 3.37 11.23
CA ALA A 330 -1.40 2.94 12.62
C ALA A 330 -0.01 3.16 13.25
N ASP A 331 1.07 3.03 12.48
CA ASP A 331 2.43 3.39 12.90
C ASP A 331 2.51 4.90 13.24
N ALA A 332 1.96 5.76 12.38
CA ALA A 332 1.96 7.22 12.55
C ALA A 332 1.14 7.68 13.77
N TRP A 333 -0.09 7.17 13.91
CA TRP A 333 -0.95 7.49 15.05
C TRP A 333 -0.31 7.09 16.38
N ALA A 334 0.23 5.87 16.45
CA ALA A 334 0.91 5.41 17.66
C ALA A 334 2.16 6.24 17.98
N LEU A 335 2.87 6.75 16.96
CA LEU A 335 4.03 7.62 17.16
C LEU A 335 3.60 8.96 17.78
N ALA A 336 2.52 9.56 17.26
CA ALA A 336 1.97 10.78 17.83
C ALA A 336 1.49 10.59 19.29
N ASP A 337 0.81 9.48 19.58
CA ASP A 337 0.36 9.16 20.93
C ASP A 337 1.53 8.94 21.90
N ALA A 338 2.62 8.32 21.44
CA ALA A 338 3.83 8.13 22.22
C ALA A 338 4.55 9.46 22.50
N LEU A 339 4.67 10.35 21.50
CA LEU A 339 5.26 11.68 21.66
C LEU A 339 4.45 12.54 22.64
N ARG A 340 3.11 12.52 22.52
CA ARG A 340 2.22 13.19 23.47
C ARG A 340 2.39 12.66 24.89
N SER A 341 2.56 11.35 25.04
CA SER A 341 2.74 10.71 26.35
C SER A 341 4.11 10.98 27.00
N ALA A 342 5.11 11.34 26.20
CA ALA A 342 6.48 11.56 26.64
C ALA A 342 6.82 13.06 26.78
N ASP A 343 5.81 13.93 26.78
CA ASP A 343 5.96 15.39 26.81
C ASP A 343 6.94 15.92 25.75
N GLY A 344 6.95 15.28 24.57
CA GLY A 344 7.82 15.63 23.44
C GLY A 344 9.24 15.05 23.49
N ASP A 345 9.65 14.31 24.53
CA ASP A 345 10.93 13.60 24.53
C ASP A 345 10.91 12.49 23.46
N VAL A 346 11.64 12.75 22.37
CA VAL A 346 11.74 11.88 21.20
C VAL A 346 12.25 10.49 21.56
N THR A 347 13.31 10.38 22.35
CA THR A 347 13.94 9.09 22.64
C THR A 347 13.06 8.22 23.53
N THR A 348 12.43 8.83 24.53
CA THR A 348 11.45 8.18 25.40
C THR A 348 10.21 7.76 24.62
N ALA A 349 9.70 8.61 23.74
CA ALA A 349 8.56 8.31 22.88
C ALA A 349 8.83 7.13 21.95
N LEU A 350 9.99 7.11 21.27
CA LEU A 350 10.35 6.04 20.35
C LEU A 350 10.55 4.70 21.07
N ALA A 351 11.13 4.71 22.27
CA ALA A 351 11.26 3.50 23.11
C ALA A 351 9.89 2.94 23.53
N LYS A 352 8.89 3.81 23.78
CA LYS A 352 7.51 3.39 24.10
C LYS A 352 6.75 2.92 22.86
N TRP A 353 6.98 3.55 21.71
CA TRP A 353 6.27 3.30 20.45
C TRP A 353 6.64 1.95 19.81
N GLU A 354 7.94 1.64 19.74
CA GLU A 354 8.47 0.53 18.95
C GLU A 354 7.86 -0.85 19.28
N PRO A 355 7.77 -1.30 20.56
CA PRO A 355 7.37 -2.68 20.85
C PRO A 355 6.01 -3.07 20.28
N GLY A 356 5.01 -2.19 20.43
CA GLY A 356 3.65 -2.44 19.94
C GLY A 356 3.51 -2.30 18.42
N ARG A 357 4.48 -1.69 17.72
CA ARG A 357 4.51 -1.65 16.25
C ARG A 357 5.26 -2.85 15.66
N LEU A 358 6.33 -3.29 16.31
CA LEU A 358 7.00 -4.55 15.97
C LEU A 358 6.04 -5.74 16.09
N GLU A 359 5.29 -5.82 17.19
CA GLU A 359 4.28 -6.87 17.41
C GLU A 359 3.20 -6.87 16.33
N LEU A 360 2.64 -5.69 16.01
CA LEU A 360 1.64 -5.53 14.97
C LEU A 360 2.18 -5.93 13.59
N GLY A 361 3.40 -5.48 13.26
CA GLY A 361 4.06 -5.80 11.99
C GLY A 361 4.32 -7.30 11.82
N ARG A 362 4.84 -7.97 12.86
CA ARG A 362 5.08 -9.43 12.86
C ARG A 362 3.77 -10.21 12.73
N SER A 363 2.76 -9.85 13.52
CA SER A 363 1.44 -10.50 13.48
C SER A 363 0.81 -10.40 12.09
N LEU A 364 0.91 -9.21 11.44
CA LEU A 364 0.43 -9.03 10.08
C LEU A 364 1.21 -9.91 9.09
N LEU A 365 2.54 -9.94 9.18
CA LEU A 365 3.39 -10.74 8.29
C LEU A 365 3.07 -12.23 8.38
N GLU A 366 3.02 -12.78 9.59
CA GLU A 366 2.65 -14.18 9.84
C GLU A 366 1.30 -14.51 9.18
N ARG A 367 0.31 -13.65 9.41
CA ARG A 367 -1.02 -13.81 8.85
C ARG A 367 -1.02 -13.78 7.32
N VAL A 368 -0.39 -12.79 6.69
CA VAL A 368 -0.41 -12.70 5.22
C VAL A 368 0.47 -13.76 4.55
N ARG A 369 1.51 -14.27 5.24
CA ARG A 369 2.29 -15.43 4.79
C ARG A 369 1.40 -16.68 4.78
N GLU A 370 0.61 -16.89 5.82
CA GLU A 370 -0.35 -18.00 5.88
C GLU A 370 -1.45 -17.89 4.83
N MET A 371 -2.02 -16.70 4.62
CA MET A 371 -2.97 -16.45 3.52
C MET A 371 -2.34 -16.78 2.16
N GLY A 372 -1.11 -16.30 1.92
CA GLY A 372 -0.38 -16.56 0.69
C GLY A 372 -0.10 -18.05 0.48
N ARG A 373 0.23 -18.79 1.54
CA ARG A 373 0.44 -20.24 1.50
C ARG A 373 -0.83 -20.97 1.08
N LYS A 374 -1.97 -20.66 1.72
CA LYS A 374 -3.29 -21.23 1.39
C LYS A 374 -3.71 -20.97 -0.06
N TYR A 375 -3.51 -19.74 -0.55
CA TYR A 375 -3.88 -19.36 -1.92
C TYR A 375 -2.92 -19.91 -2.99
N GLN A 376 -1.62 -19.78 -2.77
CA GLN A 376 -0.63 -19.95 -3.84
C GLN A 376 0.10 -21.29 -3.80
N VAL A 377 0.17 -21.97 -2.66
CA VAL A 377 1.00 -23.17 -2.48
C VAL A 377 0.13 -24.39 -2.24
N ASP A 378 -0.67 -24.39 -1.17
CA ASP A 378 -1.39 -25.59 -0.75
C ASP A 378 -2.74 -25.76 -1.47
N SER A 379 -3.26 -24.68 -2.05
CA SER A 379 -4.58 -24.63 -2.69
C SER A 379 -5.70 -25.06 -1.73
N THR A 380 -5.61 -24.62 -0.47
CA THR A 380 -6.56 -24.92 0.62
C THR A 380 -7.37 -23.70 1.05
N ALA A 381 -7.35 -22.62 0.27
CA ALA A 381 -8.16 -21.43 0.56
C ALA A 381 -9.65 -21.76 0.44
N ASP A 382 -10.39 -21.55 1.53
CA ASP A 382 -11.83 -21.77 1.60
C ASP A 382 -12.55 -20.41 1.69
N PRO A 383 -13.50 -20.10 0.78
CA PRO A 383 -14.33 -18.91 0.85
C PRO A 383 -14.97 -18.62 2.22
N ALA A 384 -15.31 -19.66 3.00
CA ALA A 384 -15.92 -19.53 4.31
C ALA A 384 -14.89 -19.25 5.44
N ASP A 385 -13.59 -19.40 5.18
CA ASP A 385 -12.53 -19.19 6.16
C ASP A 385 -12.35 -17.69 6.48
N ARG A 386 -12.87 -17.28 7.64
CA ARG A 386 -12.79 -15.89 8.10
C ARG A 386 -11.35 -15.40 8.29
N SER A 387 -10.37 -16.29 8.51
CA SER A 387 -8.96 -15.89 8.63
C SER A 387 -8.43 -15.21 7.36
N LEU A 388 -9.04 -15.49 6.20
CA LEU A 388 -8.70 -14.93 4.90
C LEU A 388 -9.31 -13.55 4.62
N ARG A 389 -10.10 -12.97 5.52
CA ARG A 389 -10.71 -11.64 5.31
C ARG A 389 -9.66 -10.53 5.31
N PHE A 390 -9.95 -9.38 4.72
CA PHE A 390 -9.09 -8.21 4.89
C PHE A 390 -9.12 -7.68 6.33
N GLY A 391 -8.10 -6.88 6.68
CA GLY A 391 -8.01 -6.20 7.98
C GLY A 391 -6.59 -6.23 8.54
N LEU A 392 -6.20 -5.17 9.24
CA LEU A 392 -4.90 -5.05 9.90
C LEU A 392 -4.81 -5.98 11.12
N TYR A 393 -5.86 -6.01 11.92
CA TYR A 393 -5.90 -6.70 13.22
C TYR A 393 -6.53 -8.10 13.15
N GLY A 394 -7.00 -8.53 11.98
CA GLY A 394 -7.74 -9.78 11.78
C GLY A 394 -9.25 -9.58 11.62
N PRO A 395 -10.00 -10.67 11.41
CA PRO A 395 -11.42 -10.65 11.05
C PRO A 395 -12.41 -10.32 12.20
N ASP A 396 -11.92 -10.16 13.42
CA ASP A 396 -12.74 -10.00 14.64
C ASP A 396 -12.45 -8.68 15.40
N GLN A 397 -11.77 -7.72 14.78
CA GLN A 397 -11.41 -6.43 15.38
C GLN A 397 -11.76 -5.22 14.52
#